data_AF-A0A1G8ZP74-F1
#
_entry.id   AF-A0A1G8ZP74-F1
#
_cell.length_a   1.000
_cell.length_b   1.000
_cell.length_c   1.000
_cell.angle_alpha   90.00
_cell.angle_beta   90.00
_cell.angle_gamma   90.00
#
_symmetry.space_group_name_H-M   'P 1'
#
loop_
_entity.id
_entity.type
_entity.pdbx_description
1 polymer ?
#
loop_
_entity_poly.entity_id
_entity_poly.type
_entity_poly.pdbx_seq_one_letter_code
_entity_poly.pdbx_strand_id
1 'polypeptide(L)'
;MPFPIDEEHIRKAEAELGLLFPQAYRSRMAHVNGGELDSEEWEIELFPIPDTSDRKRLSRTANHVGLETMKAKQWADFPAHSLAIGTDGWTIFCC
;
A
#
# COMPACT_ATOMS: atom_id res chain seq x y z
N MET A 1 -5.40 -6.96 10.35
CA MET A 1 -5.16 -8.33 9.85
C MET A 1 -4.99 -8.32 8.34
N PRO A 2 -3.81 -8.69 7.83
CA PRO A 2 -3.58 -8.86 6.40
C PRO A 2 -4.24 -10.14 5.86
N PHE A 3 -4.40 -10.23 4.55
CA PHE A 3 -4.99 -11.38 3.85
C PHE A 3 -4.46 -11.45 2.42
N PRO A 4 -4.46 -12.62 1.76
CA PRO A 4 -4.05 -12.71 0.37
C PRO A 4 -5.06 -12.02 -0.56
N ILE A 5 -4.56 -11.44 -1.65
CA ILE A 5 -5.35 -10.79 -2.69
C ILE A 5 -4.97 -11.31 -4.08
N ASP A 6 -5.93 -11.22 -5.00
CA ASP A 6 -5.70 -11.61 -6.38
C ASP A 6 -4.86 -10.58 -7.13
N GLU A 7 -4.05 -11.04 -8.10
CA GLU A 7 -3.19 -10.17 -8.91
C GLU A 7 -3.96 -9.08 -9.67
N GLU A 8 -5.25 -9.30 -9.95
CA GLU A 8 -6.11 -8.32 -10.61
C GLU A 8 -6.19 -7.01 -9.82
N HIS A 9 -6.31 -7.09 -8.48
CA HIS A 9 -6.35 -5.91 -7.62
C HIS A 9 -5.04 -5.14 -7.65
N ILE A 10 -3.90 -5.85 -7.70
CA ILE A 10 -2.57 -5.25 -7.80
C ILE A 10 -2.44 -4.50 -9.14
N ARG A 11 -2.78 -5.15 -10.25
CA ARG A 11 -2.71 -4.54 -11.59
C ARG A 11 -3.64 -3.33 -11.73
N LYS A 12 -4.83 -3.40 -11.12
CA LYS A 12 -5.77 -2.28 -11.09
C LYS A 12 -5.18 -1.09 -10.34
N ALA A 13 -4.59 -1.31 -9.16
CA ALA A 13 -3.95 -0.26 -8.38
C ALA A 13 -2.77 0.39 -9.11
N GLU A 14 -1.93 -0.40 -9.79
CA GLU A 14 -0.85 0.10 -10.66
C GLU A 14 -1.38 0.98 -11.79
N ALA A 15 -2.43 0.51 -12.49
CA ALA A 15 -3.04 1.26 -13.59
C ALA A 15 -3.68 2.57 -13.11
N GLU A 16 -4.36 2.57 -11.96
CA GLU A 16 -4.96 3.76 -11.36
C GLU A 16 -3.90 4.79 -10.92
N LEU A 17 -2.76 4.32 -10.41
CA LEU A 17 -1.67 5.20 -9.97
C LEU A 17 -0.72 5.61 -11.09
N GLY A 18 -0.75 4.93 -12.24
CA GLY A 18 0.23 5.09 -13.31
C GLY A 18 1.65 4.69 -12.88
N LEU A 19 1.78 3.73 -11.96
CA LEU A 19 3.05 3.26 -11.39
C LEU A 19 3.14 1.74 -11.51
N LEU A 20 4.36 1.24 -11.70
CA LEU A 20 4.65 -0.20 -11.58
C LEU A 20 5.20 -0.48 -10.19
N PHE A 21 4.62 -1.45 -9.51
CA PHE A 21 5.05 -1.82 -8.18
C PHE A 21 6.30 -2.70 -8.26
N PRO A 22 7.30 -2.50 -7.38
CA PRO A 22 8.46 -3.39 -7.32
C PRO A 22 8.05 -4.86 -7.13
N GLN A 23 8.72 -5.79 -7.81
CA GLN A 23 8.34 -7.20 -7.79
C GLN A 23 8.30 -7.80 -6.38
N ALA A 24 9.26 -7.44 -5.52
CA ALA A 24 9.28 -7.87 -4.12
C ALA A 24 8.03 -7.39 -3.35
N TYR A 25 7.62 -6.14 -3.57
CA TYR A 25 6.42 -5.57 -2.96
C TYR A 25 5.16 -6.29 -3.46
N ARG A 26 5.04 -6.49 -4.78
CA ARG A 26 3.93 -7.25 -5.38
C ARG A 26 3.81 -8.64 -4.76
N SER A 27 4.90 -9.39 -4.72
CA SER A 27 4.93 -10.75 -4.18
C SER A 27 4.50 -10.75 -2.71
N ARG A 28 4.97 -9.81 -1.89
CA ARG A 28 4.54 -9.69 -0.49
C ARG A 28 3.03 -9.42 -0.40
N MET A 29 2.56 -8.39 -1.08
CA MET A 29 1.17 -7.93 -0.95
C MET A 29 0.16 -8.94 -1.49
N ALA A 30 0.53 -9.74 -2.50
CA ALA A 30 -0.30 -10.85 -2.98
C ALA A 30 -0.58 -11.90 -1.89
N HIS A 31 0.41 -12.19 -1.04
CA HIS A 31 0.27 -13.18 0.03
C HIS A 31 -0.28 -12.57 1.33
N VAL A 32 0.16 -11.34 1.65
CA VAL A 32 -0.09 -10.63 2.90
C VAL A 32 -0.39 -9.17 2.58
N ASN A 33 -1.64 -8.87 2.21
CA ASN A 33 -2.07 -7.52 1.83
C ASN A 33 -2.15 -6.61 3.07
N GLY A 34 -1.17 -5.70 3.21
CA GLY A 34 -0.99 -4.83 4.36
C GLY A 34 -0.24 -5.54 5.50
N GLY A 35 -0.68 -5.28 6.74
CA GLY A 35 -0.04 -5.81 7.95
C GLY A 35 1.18 -4.99 8.35
N GLU A 36 1.95 -5.49 9.31
CA GLU A 36 3.09 -4.75 9.88
C GLU A 36 4.42 -5.28 9.32
N LEU A 37 5.43 -4.41 9.31
CA LEU A 37 6.83 -4.73 9.14
C LEU A 37 7.57 -4.24 10.37
N ASP A 38 8.06 -5.19 11.16
CA ASP A 38 8.81 -4.92 12.37
C ASP A 38 10.30 -5.11 12.15
N SER A 39 11.07 -4.15 12.62
CA SER A 39 12.52 -4.20 12.75
C SER A 39 12.91 -3.70 14.14
N GLU A 40 14.19 -3.75 14.48
CA GLU A 40 14.67 -3.23 15.77
C GLU A 40 14.41 -1.72 15.94
N GLU A 41 14.29 -0.98 14.83
CA GLU A 41 14.17 0.48 14.83
C GLU A 41 12.78 0.98 14.42
N TRP A 42 12.03 0.21 13.63
CA TRP A 42 10.80 0.64 12.99
C TRP A 42 9.70 -0.41 13.10
N GLU A 43 8.51 0.04 13.47
CA GLU A 43 7.24 -0.70 13.40
C GLU A 43 6.40 0.01 12.32
N ILE A 44 6.31 -0.60 11.15
CA ILE A 44 5.69 0.02 9.97
C ILE A 44 4.38 -0.69 9.68
N GLU A 45 3.26 0.01 9.83
CA GLU A 45 1.96 -0.43 9.32
C GLU A 45 1.91 -0.20 7.81
N LEU A 46 1.77 -1.27 7.03
CA LEU A 46 1.66 -1.18 5.58
C LEU A 46 0.23 -0.91 5.12
N PHE A 47 0.12 0.03 4.20
CA PHE A 47 -1.13 0.31 3.51
C PHE A 47 -1.49 -0.87 2.61
N PRO A 48 -2.71 -1.41 2.73
CA PRO A 48 -3.16 -2.47 1.84
C PRO A 48 -3.40 -1.94 0.42
N ILE A 49 -3.35 -2.84 -0.55
CA ILE A 49 -3.91 -2.66 -1.88
C ILE A 49 -5.44 -2.76 -1.79
N PRO A 50 -6.20 -1.87 -2.43
CA PRO A 50 -7.65 -1.87 -2.34
C PRO A 50 -8.25 -3.17 -2.87
N ASP A 51 -9.13 -3.78 -2.08
CA ASP A 51 -9.91 -4.96 -2.47
C ASP A 51 -11.41 -4.63 -2.37
N THR A 52 -12.06 -4.65 -3.52
CA THR A 52 -13.48 -4.27 -3.69
C THR A 52 -14.40 -5.48 -3.85
N SER A 53 -13.89 -6.70 -3.65
CA SER A 53 -14.65 -7.93 -3.91
C SER A 53 -15.86 -8.10 -2.98
N ASP A 54 -15.76 -7.62 -1.74
CA ASP A 54 -16.86 -7.60 -0.78
C ASP A 54 -16.74 -6.44 0.22
N ARG A 55 -17.85 -6.15 0.90
CA ARG A 55 -17.96 -5.01 1.83
C ARG A 55 -16.99 -5.10 3.02
N LYS A 56 -16.67 -6.31 3.51
CA LYS A 56 -15.72 -6.49 4.62
C LYS A 56 -14.30 -6.21 4.15
N ARG A 57 -13.91 -6.69 2.97
CA ARG A 57 -12.60 -6.44 2.37
C ARG A 57 -12.42 -4.97 1.98
N LEU A 58 -13.45 -4.33 1.45
CA LEU A 58 -13.45 -2.89 1.18
C LEU A 58 -13.20 -2.08 2.46
N SER A 59 -13.90 -2.40 3.56
CA SER A 59 -13.70 -1.73 4.85
C SER A 59 -12.28 -1.91 5.39
N ARG A 60 -11.74 -3.14 5.30
CA ARG A 60 -10.37 -3.44 5.75
C ARG A 60 -9.27 -2.79 4.90
N THR A 61 -9.61 -2.37 3.68
CA THR A 61 -8.68 -1.74 2.74
C THR A 61 -9.03 -0.28 2.47
N ALA A 62 -9.75 0.38 3.39
CA ALA A 62 -10.14 1.78 3.22
C ALA A 62 -8.94 2.74 3.21
N ASN A 63 -7.93 2.48 4.03
CA ASN A 63 -6.68 3.25 4.07
C ASN A 63 -5.64 2.64 3.11
N HIS A 64 -5.99 2.55 1.83
CA HIS A 64 -5.17 1.86 0.83
C HIS A 64 -4.05 2.70 0.24
N VAL A 65 -3.07 2.03 -0.38
CA VAL A 65 -1.90 2.64 -1.05
C VAL A 65 -2.26 3.78 -1.99
N GLY A 66 -3.35 3.64 -2.75
CA GLY A 66 -3.80 4.67 -3.68
C GLY A 66 -4.17 5.99 -2.99
N LEU A 67 -4.96 5.92 -1.92
CA LEU A 67 -5.39 7.08 -1.15
C LEU A 67 -4.21 7.75 -0.46
N GLU A 68 -3.37 6.95 0.20
CA GLU A 68 -2.22 7.46 0.94
C GLU A 68 -1.15 8.04 0.00
N THR A 69 -0.94 7.44 -1.18
CA THR A 69 -0.02 8.00 -2.19
C THR A 69 -0.53 9.34 -2.72
N MET A 70 -1.83 9.48 -2.98
CA MET A 70 -2.39 10.77 -3.42
C MET A 70 -2.27 11.86 -2.36
N LYS A 71 -2.43 11.52 -1.07
CA LYS A 71 -2.20 12.46 0.04
C LYS A 71 -0.72 12.83 0.14
N ALA A 72 0.17 11.83 0.11
CA ALA A 72 1.61 12.04 0.25
C ALA A 72 2.18 12.88 -0.90
N LYS A 73 1.67 12.72 -2.13
CA LYS A 73 2.04 13.56 -3.30
C LYS A 73 1.71 15.05 -3.13
N GLN A 74 0.92 15.45 -2.13
CA GLN A 74 0.67 16.86 -1.82
C GLN A 74 1.79 17.47 -0.95
N TRP A 75 2.67 16.65 -0.37
CA TRP A 75 3.80 17.11 0.42
C TRP A 75 4.94 17.55 -0.50
N ALA A 76 5.62 18.63 -0.13
CA ALA A 76 6.66 19.23 -0.96
C ALA A 76 7.83 18.27 -1.25
N ASP A 77 8.15 17.39 -0.29
CA ASP A 77 9.32 16.51 -0.34
C ASP A 77 8.99 15.07 -0.77
N PHE A 78 7.73 14.78 -1.13
CA PHE A 78 7.36 13.42 -1.57
C PHE A 78 7.76 13.20 -3.03
N PRO A 79 8.49 12.11 -3.37
CA PRO A 79 8.95 11.91 -4.74
C PRO A 79 7.78 11.67 -5.71
N ALA A 80 7.82 12.34 -6.86
CA ALA A 80 6.71 12.36 -7.83
C ALA A 80 6.33 10.96 -8.38
N HIS A 81 7.32 10.08 -8.52
CA HIS A 81 7.16 8.72 -9.07
C HIS A 81 7.19 7.62 -7.99
N SER A 82 6.96 7.98 -6.73
CA SER A 82 6.96 7.02 -5.63
C SER A 82 5.57 6.60 -5.18
N LEU A 83 5.52 5.41 -4.59
CA LEU A 83 4.35 4.79 -3.99
C LEU A 83 4.46 4.89 -2.47
N ALA A 84 3.44 5.44 -1.79
CA ALA A 84 3.37 5.34 -0.33
C ALA A 84 2.99 3.90 0.06
N ILE A 85 3.85 3.23 0.83
CA ILE A 85 3.69 1.80 1.16
C ILE A 85 3.27 1.55 2.61
N GLY A 86 3.57 2.47 3.53
CA GLY A 86 3.22 2.32 4.95
C GLY A 86 3.65 3.51 5.80
N THR A 87 3.42 3.40 7.10
CA THR A 87 3.71 4.45 8.09
C THR A 87 4.07 3.85 9.45
N ASP A 88 4.91 4.54 10.22
CA ASP A 88 5.14 4.29 11.65
C ASP A 88 4.27 5.20 12.55
N GLY A 89 3.30 5.91 11.95
CA GLY A 89 2.47 6.92 12.59
C GLY A 89 3.03 8.35 12.49
N TRP A 90 4.31 8.51 12.19
CA TRP A 90 4.97 9.82 12.04
C TRP A 90 5.44 10.08 10.61
N THR A 91 5.94 9.04 9.94
CA THR A 91 6.61 9.12 8.64
C THR A 91 5.96 8.17 7.65
N ILE A 92 5.75 8.64 6.41
CA ILE A 92 5.37 7.76 5.30
C ILE A 92 6.62 7.15 4.68
N PHE A 93 6.63 5.83 4.60
CA PHE A 93 7.61 5.06 3.84
C PHE A 93 7.14 4.94 2.39
N CYS A 94 8.06 5.09 1.44
CA CYS A 94 7.78 4.99 0.01
C CYS A 94 8.83 4.20 -0.74
N CYS A 95 8.45 3.70 -1.93
CA CYS A 95 9.33 3.04 -2.88
C CYS A 95 9.14 3.55 -4.31
#